data_AF-A0A1M6MJN7-F1
#
_entry.id   AF-A0A1M6MJN7-F1
#
_cell.length_a   1.000
_cell.length_b   1.000
_cell.length_c   1.000
_cell.angle_alpha   90.00
_cell.angle_beta   90.00
_cell.angle_gamma   90.00
#
_symmetry.space_group_name_H-M   'P 1'
#
loop_
_entity.id
_entity.type
_entity.pdbx_description
1 polymer ?
#
loop_
_entity_poly.entity_id
_entity_poly.type
_entity_poly.pdbx_seq_one_letter_code
_entity_poly.pdbx_strand_id
1 'polypeptide(L)'
;MWEAHLHLKKPAKQHHTPSLFGSEHKKFQLPAFQHEKLEDAYDEIELLGFPLSVNNFDMLQTSFRGQIMARDLANNIGRKVKMTGNLVTIKYVRTIKREIMHFGTFLDYTGEFFDTVHFPDSLKKYPFRGNGVYLI
;
A
#
# COMPACT_ATOMS: atom_id res chain seq x y z
N MET A 1 -9.47 22.73 9.64
CA MET A 1 -10.66 22.89 10.49
C MET A 1 -10.54 24.00 11.56
N TRP A 2 -9.34 24.34 12.06
CA TRP A 2 -9.15 25.38 13.10
C TRP A 2 -9.24 26.83 12.58
N GLU A 3 -8.75 27.13 11.37
CA GLU A 3 -8.81 28.49 10.78
C GLU A 3 -10.24 28.98 10.59
N ALA A 4 -11.14 28.10 10.11
CA ALA A 4 -12.56 28.40 10.00
C ALA A 4 -13.16 28.79 11.36
N HIS A 5 -12.75 28.11 12.44
CA HIS A 5 -13.20 28.42 13.80
C HIS A 5 -12.67 29.77 14.31
N LEU A 6 -11.49 30.20 13.85
CA LEU A 6 -10.89 31.50 14.15
C LEU A 6 -11.60 32.64 13.40
N HIS A 7 -12.02 32.39 12.16
CA HIS A 7 -12.74 33.36 11.33
C HIS A 7 -14.25 33.45 11.64
N LEU A 8 -14.88 32.37 12.11
CA LEU A 8 -16.32 32.31 12.39
C LEU A 8 -16.68 32.70 13.83
N LYS A 9 -15.70 32.89 14.72
CA LYS A 9 -15.96 33.34 16.08
C LYS A 9 -16.44 34.80 16.03
N LYS A 10 -17.74 35.01 16.26
CA LYS A 10 -18.30 36.35 16.47
C LYS A 10 -17.48 37.05 17.57
N PRO A 11 -16.93 38.25 17.34
CA PRO A 11 -16.23 38.95 18.40
C PRO A 11 -17.20 39.18 19.55
N ALA A 12 -16.81 38.76 20.76
CA ALA A 12 -17.51 39.20 21.96
C ALA A 12 -17.55 40.73 21.95
N LYS A 13 -18.68 41.35 22.30
CA LYS A 13 -18.81 42.82 22.33
C LYS A 13 -17.67 43.39 23.17
N GLN A 14 -16.65 43.94 22.51
CA GLN A 14 -15.54 44.57 23.19
C GLN A 14 -16.03 45.93 23.67
N HIS A 15 -15.99 46.15 24.98
CA HIS A 15 -16.05 47.50 25.50
C HIS A 15 -14.85 48.26 24.93
N HIS A 16 -15.09 49.19 24.02
CA HIS A 16 -14.07 50.02 23.39
C HIS A 16 -13.47 50.98 24.43
N THR A 17 -12.50 50.51 25.19
CA THR A 17 -11.53 51.38 25.85
C THR A 17 -10.54 51.81 24.77
N PRO A 18 -10.31 53.12 24.52
CA PRO A 18 -9.37 53.56 23.49
C PRO A 18 -7.95 53.11 23.87
N SER A 19 -7.39 52.17 23.09
CA SER A 19 -6.00 51.74 23.20
C SER A 19 -5.11 52.72 22.44
N LEU A 20 -4.07 53.25 23.10
CA LEU A 20 -3.08 54.15 22.50
C LEU A 20 -2.15 53.46 21.49
N PHE A 21 -2.12 52.13 21.46
CA PHE A 21 -1.30 51.34 20.52
C PHE A 21 -2.14 50.23 19.87
N GLY A 22 -1.96 50.03 18.57
CA GLY A 22 -2.57 48.91 17.85
C GLY A 22 -1.88 47.60 18.25
N SER A 23 -2.66 46.58 18.61
CA SER A 23 -2.12 45.24 18.87
C SER A 23 -1.68 44.60 17.55
N GLU A 24 -0.41 44.18 17.46
CA GLU A 24 0.06 43.45 16.29
C GLU A 24 -0.67 42.10 16.18
N HIS A 25 -1.24 41.84 15.00
CA HIS A 25 -1.84 40.54 14.69
C HIS A 25 -0.74 39.50 14.62
N LYS A 26 -0.68 38.62 15.63
CA LYS A 26 0.24 37.48 15.64
C LYS A 26 -0.09 36.59 14.44
N LYS A 27 0.77 36.58 13.43
CA LYS A 27 0.65 35.67 12.27
C LYS A 27 0.99 34.27 12.75
N PHE A 28 -0.04 33.45 12.96
CA PHE A 28 0.14 32.02 13.19
C PHE A 28 0.50 31.37 11.86
N GLN A 29 1.69 30.80 11.76
CA GLN A 29 2.06 29.91 10.66
C GLN A 29 2.02 28.49 11.20
N LEU A 30 1.32 27.60 10.50
CA LEU A 30 1.37 26.18 10.81
C LEU A 30 2.80 25.67 10.56
N PRO A 31 3.34 24.82 11.45
CA PRO A 31 4.55 24.10 11.11
C PRO A 31 4.30 23.25 9.86
N ALA A 32 5.36 23.00 9.09
CA ALA A 32 5.28 22.05 8.00
C ALA A 32 4.84 20.70 8.57
N PHE A 33 3.76 20.15 8.02
CA PHE A 33 3.33 18.80 8.38
C PHE A 33 4.38 17.82 7.87
N GLN A 34 4.92 17.00 8.76
CA GLN A 34 5.75 15.87 8.39
C GLN A 34 4.79 14.74 8.02
N HIS A 35 4.87 14.27 6.78
CA HIS A 35 4.15 13.09 6.31
C HIS A 35 5.19 12.13 5.77
N GLU A 36 5.18 10.90 6.27
CA GLU A 36 5.95 9.84 5.65
C GLU A 36 5.11 9.16 4.58
N LYS A 37 5.68 8.92 3.39
CA LYS A 37 4.97 8.25 2.28
C LYS A 37 4.39 6.89 2.67
N LEU A 38 4.96 6.23 3.68
CA LEU A 38 4.47 4.95 4.18
C LEU A 38 3.20 5.13 5.03
N GLU A 39 3.11 6.21 5.81
CA GLU A 39 1.89 6.56 6.56
C GLU A 39 0.77 6.88 5.59
N ASP A 40 1.04 7.72 4.58
CA ASP A 40 0.08 8.04 3.51
C ASP A 40 -0.43 6.78 2.82
N ALA A 41 0.46 5.81 2.54
CA ALA A 41 0.08 4.54 1.93
C ALA A 41 -0.82 3.68 2.84
N TYR A 42 -0.59 3.68 4.16
CA TYR A 42 -1.46 2.95 5.09
C TYR A 42 -2.85 3.59 5.17
N ASP A 43 -2.93 4.92 5.22
CA ASP A 43 -4.20 5.66 5.21
C ASP A 43 -4.96 5.39 3.90
N GLU A 44 -4.27 5.40 2.75
CA GLU A 44 -4.85 5.04 1.45
C GLU A 44 -5.37 3.61 1.42
N ILE A 45 -4.64 2.64 2.00
CA ILE A 45 -5.08 1.26 2.07
C ILE A 45 -6.31 1.11 2.97
N GLU A 46 -6.38 1.82 4.10
CA GLU A 46 -7.53 1.79 4.99
C GLU A 46 -8.78 2.40 4.32
N LEU A 47 -8.61 3.53 3.62
CA LEU A 47 -9.72 4.28 3.03
C LEU A 47 -10.16 3.75 1.65
N LEU A 48 -9.22 3.31 0.82
CA LEU A 48 -9.43 2.94 -0.59
C LEU A 48 -9.23 1.44 -0.85
N GLY A 49 -8.51 0.74 0.03
CA GLY A 49 -8.16 -0.67 -0.14
C GLY A 49 -6.87 -0.91 -0.94
N PHE A 50 -6.20 0.13 -1.44
CA PHE A 50 -4.94 0.03 -2.18
C PHE A 50 -4.13 1.35 -2.11
N PRO A 51 -2.79 1.29 -2.19
CA PRO A 51 -1.96 2.48 -2.18
C PRO A 51 -1.94 3.18 -3.55
N LEU A 52 -1.90 4.50 -3.53
CA LEU A 52 -1.72 5.40 -4.67
C LEU A 52 -0.35 6.07 -4.65
N SER A 53 0.15 6.41 -3.46
CA SER A 53 1.39 7.16 -3.26
C SER A 53 2.65 6.33 -3.51
N VAL A 54 2.56 5.02 -3.35
CA VAL A 54 3.69 4.06 -3.49
C VAL A 54 3.23 2.75 -4.12
N ASN A 55 4.18 1.96 -4.61
CA ASN A 55 3.89 0.59 -5.02
C ASN A 55 3.84 -0.34 -3.78
N ASN A 56 3.03 -1.40 -3.83
CA ASN A 56 2.94 -2.41 -2.77
C ASN A 56 4.32 -3.00 -2.38
N PHE A 57 5.24 -3.10 -3.34
CA PHE A 57 6.59 -3.59 -3.08
C PHE A 57 7.45 -2.62 -2.26
N ASP A 58 7.18 -1.31 -2.32
CA ASP A 58 7.96 -0.29 -1.62
C ASP A 58 7.70 -0.31 -0.10
N MET A 59 6.56 -0.87 0.31
CA MET A 59 6.22 -1.08 1.72
C MET A 59 6.91 -2.32 2.33
N LEU A 60 7.62 -3.11 1.53
CA LEU A 60 8.33 -4.28 2.03
C LEU A 60 9.61 -3.87 2.79
N GLN A 61 9.83 -4.51 3.94
CA GLN A 61 11.09 -4.35 4.69
C GLN A 61 12.32 -4.80 3.89
N THR A 62 12.14 -5.72 2.93
CA THR A 62 13.22 -6.22 2.09
C THR A 62 13.28 -5.44 0.79
N SER A 63 14.48 -5.26 0.24
CA SER A 63 14.71 -4.64 -1.08
C SER A 63 14.60 -5.64 -2.24
N PHE A 64 14.32 -6.92 -1.96
CA PHE A 64 14.25 -7.95 -2.99
C PHE A 64 12.97 -7.79 -3.84
N ARG A 65 13.12 -7.73 -5.16
CA ARG A 65 12.02 -7.55 -6.14
C ARG A 65 11.88 -8.71 -7.11
N GLY A 66 12.50 -9.85 -6.80
CA GLY A 66 12.60 -10.99 -7.70
C GLY A 66 13.98 -11.07 -8.35
N GLN A 67 14.40 -12.29 -8.65
CA GLN A 67 15.61 -12.57 -9.43
C GLN A 67 15.37 -12.26 -10.91
N ILE A 68 14.14 -12.46 -11.37
CA ILE A 68 13.67 -12.20 -12.73
C ILE A 68 12.28 -11.56 -12.68
N MET A 69 11.87 -10.93 -13.79
CA MET A 69 10.52 -10.36 -13.97
C MET A 69 9.66 -11.26 -14.87
N ALA A 70 8.37 -10.96 -15.00
CA ALA A 70 7.42 -11.77 -15.77
C ALA A 70 7.87 -11.92 -17.24
N ARG A 71 8.29 -10.82 -17.89
CA ARG A 71 8.90 -10.84 -19.24
C ARG A 71 10.07 -11.80 -19.43
N ASP A 72 10.80 -12.13 -18.37
CA ASP A 72 12.00 -12.97 -18.44
C ASP A 72 11.69 -14.48 -18.31
N LEU A 73 10.44 -14.84 -17.96
CA LEU A 73 10.03 -16.23 -17.74
C LEU A 73 10.23 -17.11 -18.97
N ALA A 74 9.92 -16.59 -20.16
CA ALA A 74 10.07 -17.32 -21.42
C ALA A 74 11.52 -17.77 -21.68
N ASN A 75 12.50 -17.02 -21.18
CA ASN A 75 13.92 -17.30 -21.34
C ASN A 75 14.49 -18.23 -20.25
N ASN A 76 13.70 -18.59 -19.23
CA ASN A 76 14.15 -19.35 -18.06
C ASN A 76 13.40 -20.69 -17.87
N ILE A 77 12.91 -21.27 -18.96
CA ILE A 77 12.20 -22.56 -18.94
C ILE A 77 13.07 -23.67 -18.33
N GLY A 78 12.48 -24.45 -17.42
CA GLY A 78 13.14 -25.58 -16.75
C GLY A 78 14.12 -25.18 -15.63
N ARG A 79 14.29 -23.87 -15.36
CA ARG A 79 15.15 -23.37 -14.28
C ARG A 79 14.33 -23.09 -13.03
N LYS A 80 15.01 -23.17 -11.88
CA LYS A 80 14.47 -22.67 -10.61
C LYS A 80 14.85 -21.21 -10.47
N VAL A 81 13.85 -20.36 -10.32
CA VAL A 81 13.99 -18.91 -10.17
C VAL A 81 13.13 -18.48 -8.98
N LYS A 82 13.42 -17.31 -8.42
CA LYS A 82 12.62 -16.70 -7.36
C LYS A 82 12.01 -15.39 -7.86
N MET A 83 10.72 -15.20 -7.63
CA MET A 83 10.01 -14.00 -8.03
C MET A 83 9.24 -13.42 -6.85
N THR A 84 9.06 -12.11 -6.86
CA THR A 84 8.19 -11.43 -5.88
C THR A 84 6.95 -10.97 -6.62
N GLY A 85 5.76 -11.34 -6.15
CA GLY A 85 4.50 -11.02 -6.81
C GLY A 85 3.44 -10.51 -5.85
N ASN A 86 2.77 -9.41 -6.20
CA ASN A 86 1.59 -8.95 -5.51
C ASN A 86 0.39 -9.80 -5.94
N LEU A 87 -0.27 -10.44 -4.98
CA LEU A 87 -1.37 -11.36 -5.25
C LEU A 87 -2.60 -10.60 -5.78
N VAL A 88 -3.11 -11.04 -6.93
CA VAL A 88 -4.32 -10.49 -7.54
C VAL A 88 -5.52 -11.37 -7.26
N THR A 89 -5.43 -12.66 -7.57
CA THR A 89 -6.51 -13.60 -7.33
C THR A 89 -6.02 -15.03 -7.20
N ILE A 90 -6.84 -15.85 -6.55
CA ILE A 90 -6.60 -17.28 -6.35
C ILE A 90 -7.81 -18.04 -6.85
N LYS A 91 -7.59 -18.97 -7.78
CA LYS A 91 -8.60 -19.94 -8.19
C LYS A 91 -8.37 -21.27 -7.46
N TYR A 92 -9.39 -21.70 -6.73
CA TYR A 92 -9.42 -22.98 -6.02
C TYR A 92 -9.78 -24.11 -6.98
N VAL A 93 -8.90 -25.10 -7.10
CA VAL A 93 -9.10 -26.26 -7.98
C VAL A 93 -8.81 -27.54 -7.22
N ARG A 94 -9.42 -28.66 -7.63
CA ARG A 94 -9.15 -29.99 -7.08
C ARG A 94 -8.39 -30.84 -8.10
N THR A 95 -7.37 -31.55 -7.63
CA THR A 95 -6.66 -32.54 -8.43
C THR A 95 -7.53 -33.78 -8.67
N ILE A 96 -7.07 -34.70 -9.53
CA ILE A 96 -7.70 -36.01 -9.73
C ILE A 96 -7.81 -36.80 -8.41
N LYS A 97 -6.83 -36.63 -7.52
CA LYS A 97 -6.82 -37.21 -6.16
C LYS A 97 -7.72 -36.47 -5.17
N ARG A 98 -8.51 -35.49 -5.65
CA ARG A 98 -9.42 -34.62 -4.88
C ARG A 98 -8.73 -33.71 -3.85
N GLU A 99 -7.42 -33.50 -3.99
CA GLU A 99 -6.67 -32.57 -3.15
C GLU A 99 -6.78 -31.14 -3.68
N ILE A 100 -6.73 -30.16 -2.78
CA ILE A 100 -6.82 -28.74 -3.14
C ILE A 100 -5.49 -28.27 -3.73
N MET A 101 -5.56 -27.62 -4.89
CA MET A 101 -4.48 -26.88 -5.52
C MET A 101 -4.97 -25.47 -5.89
N HIS A 102 -4.06 -24.54 -6.11
CA HIS A 102 -4.40 -23.18 -6.47
C HIS A 102 -3.72 -22.75 -7.77
N PHE A 103 -4.46 -22.03 -8.60
CA PHE A 103 -3.87 -21.17 -9.62
C PHE A 103 -3.86 -19.75 -9.06
N GLY A 104 -2.67 -19.20 -8.89
CA GLY A 104 -2.49 -17.83 -8.41
C GLY A 104 -2.12 -16.94 -9.58
N THR A 105 -2.72 -15.75 -9.63
CA THR A 105 -2.33 -14.70 -10.56
C THR A 105 -1.71 -13.57 -9.76
N PHE A 106 -0.55 -13.08 -10.22
CA PHE A 106 0.24 -12.07 -9.54
C PHE A 106 0.63 -10.96 -10.51
N LEU A 107 0.91 -9.80 -9.94
CA LEU A 107 1.65 -8.71 -10.60
C LEU A 107 3.08 -8.71 -10.10
N ASP A 108 4.06 -8.61 -10.98
CA ASP A 108 5.45 -8.40 -10.58
C ASP A 108 5.74 -6.92 -10.24
N TYR A 109 6.99 -6.60 -9.91
CA TYR A 109 7.40 -5.22 -9.59
C TYR A 109 7.19 -4.24 -10.75
N THR A 110 7.27 -4.72 -11.99
CA THR A 110 7.08 -3.92 -13.21
C THR A 110 5.60 -3.75 -13.58
N GLY A 111 4.70 -4.42 -12.86
CA GLY A 111 3.26 -4.40 -13.12
C GLY A 111 2.83 -5.37 -14.21
N GLU A 112 3.69 -6.33 -14.59
CA GLU A 112 3.35 -7.38 -15.53
C GLU A 112 2.71 -8.57 -14.81
N PHE A 113 1.68 -9.15 -15.44
CA PHE A 113 0.99 -10.32 -14.90
C PHE A 113 1.80 -11.60 -15.12
N PHE A 114 1.80 -12.47 -14.12
CA PHE A 114 2.25 -13.86 -14.27
C PHE A 114 1.38 -14.80 -13.44
N ASP A 115 1.18 -16.01 -13.97
CA ASP A 115 0.38 -17.06 -13.34
C ASP A 115 1.27 -18.14 -12.74
N THR A 116 0.83 -18.72 -11.63
CA THR A 116 1.53 -19.79 -10.94
C THR A 116 0.58 -20.94 -10.62
N VAL A 117 1.15 -22.13 -10.46
CA VAL A 117 0.43 -23.32 -10.03
C VAL A 117 0.99 -23.78 -8.68
N HIS A 118 0.15 -23.75 -7.65
CA HIS A 118 0.48 -24.20 -6.31
C HIS A 118 -0.10 -25.60 -6.08
N PHE A 119 0.76 -26.61 -6.19
CA PHE A 119 0.40 -28.00 -5.94
C PHE A 119 0.09 -28.26 -4.46
N PRO A 120 -0.71 -29.30 -4.14
CA PRO A 120 -1.15 -29.59 -2.77
C PRO A 120 0.00 -29.67 -1.76
N ASP A 121 1.12 -30.28 -2.13
CA ASP A 121 2.27 -30.44 -1.22
C ASP A 121 2.95 -29.10 -0.87
N SER A 122 2.98 -28.16 -1.82
CA SER A 122 3.49 -26.80 -1.57
C SER A 122 2.47 -26.01 -0.75
N LEU A 123 1.20 -26.06 -1.13
CA LEU A 123 0.13 -25.30 -0.48
C LEU A 123 -0.10 -25.70 0.99
N LYS A 124 0.06 -26.98 1.33
CA LYS A 124 0.01 -27.46 2.73
C LYS A 124 1.12 -26.85 3.59
N LYS A 125 2.30 -26.59 3.01
CA LYS A 125 3.46 -26.00 3.71
C LYS A 125 3.40 -24.48 3.73
N TYR A 126 2.94 -23.87 2.64
CA TYR A 126 2.91 -22.43 2.42
C TYR A 126 1.52 -21.99 1.93
N PRO A 127 0.50 -22.04 2.80
CA PRO A 127 -0.84 -21.59 2.44
C PRO A 127 -0.86 -20.06 2.28
N PHE A 128 -1.71 -19.58 1.37
CA PHE A 128 -1.99 -18.15 1.27
C PHE A 128 -2.67 -17.65 2.52
N ARG A 129 -2.27 -16.45 2.98
CA ARG A 129 -2.75 -15.84 4.23
C ARG A 129 -3.67 -14.63 4.00
N GLY A 130 -3.82 -14.20 2.76
CA GLY A 130 -4.62 -13.04 2.38
C GLY A 130 -4.00 -12.29 1.21
N ASN A 131 -4.49 -11.08 0.96
CA ASN A 131 -3.91 -10.22 -0.06
C ASN A 131 -2.54 -9.70 0.39
N GLY A 132 -1.64 -9.50 -0.57
CA GLY A 132 -0.32 -8.96 -0.31
C GLY A 132 0.74 -9.53 -1.25
N VAL A 133 2.00 -9.21 -0.93
CA VAL A 133 3.14 -9.60 -1.74
C VAL A 133 3.74 -10.90 -1.24
N TYR A 134 3.92 -11.85 -2.15
CA TYR A 134 4.45 -13.19 -1.89
C TYR A 134 5.80 -13.39 -2.59
N LEU A 135 6.67 -14.14 -1.93
CA LEU A 135 7.84 -14.73 -2.57
C LEU A 135 7.44 -16.08 -3.17
N ILE A 136 7.63 -16.22 -4.48
CA ILE A 136 7.30 -17.38 -5.29
C ILE A 136 8.60 -18.09 -5.71
#